data_AF-A0A929ELH1-F1
#
_entry.id   AF-A0A929ELH1-F1
#
_cell.length_a   1.000
_cell.length_b   1.000
_cell.length_c   1.000
_cell.angle_alpha   90.00
_cell.angle_beta   90.00
_cell.angle_gamma   90.00
#
_symmetry.space_group_name_H-M   'P 1'
#
loop_
_entity.id
_entity.type
_entity.pdbx_description
1 polymer ?
#
loop_
_entity_poly.entity_id
_entity_poly.type
_entity_poly.pdbx_seq_one_letter_code
_entity_poly.pdbx_strand_id
1 'polypeptide(L)'
;MEKEAKRDLRRGYTTGTSAAAAAKAAAFALLSGKRVRVVEVTLPPSRRGPASIKIPVKSVSINGASATAVVVKDGGDDPDVTNGA
;
A
#
# COMPACT_ATOMS: atom_id res chain seq x y z
N MET A 1 33.94 -13.20 -19.30
CA MET A 1 33.21 -12.54 -18.20
C MET A 1 31.81 -12.25 -18.73
N GLU A 2 30.85 -13.13 -18.45
CA GLU A 2 29.45 -12.89 -18.82
C GLU A 2 28.95 -11.69 -18.03
N LYS A 3 28.39 -10.69 -18.73
CA LYS A 3 27.68 -9.59 -18.09
C LYS A 3 26.39 -10.16 -17.51
N GLU A 4 26.26 -10.17 -16.19
CA GLU A 4 24.96 -10.42 -15.55
C GLU A 4 23.92 -9.46 -16.15
N ALA A 5 22.83 -10.02 -16.66
CA ALA A 5 21.71 -9.25 -17.16
C ALA A 5 21.15 -8.39 -16.01
N LYS A 6 21.05 -7.08 -16.24
CA LYS A 6 20.57 -6.12 -15.24
C LYS A 6 19.12 -6.44 -14.89
N ARG A 7 18.90 -7.00 -13.70
CA ARG A 7 17.56 -7.37 -13.21
C ARG A 7 16.78 -6.11 -12.87
N ASP A 8 15.50 -6.06 -13.23
CA ASP A 8 14.61 -4.98 -12.80
C ASP A 8 14.37 -5.09 -11.29
N LEU A 9 14.72 -4.01 -10.57
CA LEU A 9 14.53 -3.92 -9.12
C LEU A 9 13.05 -3.68 -8.80
N ARG A 10 12.54 -4.37 -7.78
CA ARG A 10 11.20 -4.19 -7.25
C ARG A 10 11.08 -2.83 -6.57
N ARG A 11 10.00 -2.12 -6.87
CA ARG A 11 9.64 -0.89 -6.18
C ARG A 11 8.69 -1.20 -5.03
N GLY A 12 9.02 -0.70 -3.86
CA GLY A 12 8.10 -0.62 -2.73
C GLY A 12 7.18 0.58 -2.79
N TYR A 13 6.47 0.81 -1.69
CA TYR A 13 5.65 1.99 -1.46
C TYR A 13 6.03 2.67 -0.13
N THR A 14 5.85 3.99 -0.10
CA THR A 14 6.26 4.80 1.06
C THR A 14 5.33 4.57 2.26
N THR A 15 5.78 4.98 3.45
CA THR A 15 4.96 4.97 4.67
C THR A 15 3.68 5.79 4.50
N GLY A 16 3.75 6.96 3.84
CA GLY A 16 2.58 7.79 3.57
C GLY A 16 1.56 7.09 2.66
N THR A 17 2.03 6.37 1.65
CA THR A 17 1.16 5.56 0.78
C THR A 17 0.50 4.41 1.55
N SER A 18 1.25 3.74 2.45
CA SER A 18 0.71 2.68 3.32
C SER A 18 -0.39 3.21 4.25
N ALA A 19 -0.15 4.38 4.86
CA ALA A 19 -1.13 5.06 5.70
C ALA A 19 -2.38 5.47 4.92
N ALA A 20 -2.22 6.01 3.70
CA ALA A 20 -3.35 6.34 2.83
C ALA A 20 -4.18 5.10 2.44
N ALA A 21 -3.52 3.98 2.15
CA ALA A 21 -4.19 2.71 1.89
C ALA A 21 -5.00 2.22 3.10
N ALA A 22 -4.41 2.23 4.30
CA ALA A 22 -5.08 1.83 5.53
C ALA A 22 -6.30 2.73 5.83
N ALA A 23 -6.13 4.05 5.72
CA ALA A 23 -7.22 5.01 5.92
C ALA A 23 -8.37 4.77 4.92
N LYS A 24 -8.04 4.59 3.63
CA LYS A 24 -9.04 4.30 2.59
C LYS A 24 -9.79 2.99 2.86
N ALA A 25 -9.07 1.93 3.28
CA ALA A 25 -9.66 0.64 3.60
C ALA A 25 -10.61 0.72 4.82
N ALA A 26 -10.20 1.42 5.88
CA ALA A 26 -11.01 1.60 7.08
C ALA A 26 -12.27 2.44 6.79
N ALA A 27 -12.13 3.55 6.07
CA ALA A 27 -13.26 4.40 5.69
C ALA A 27 -14.26 3.64 4.79
N PHE A 28 -13.76 2.89 3.80
CA PHE A 28 -14.60 2.03 2.96
C PHE A 28 -15.36 1.01 3.81
N ALA A 29 -14.68 0.35 4.75
CA ALA A 29 -15.29 -0.66 5.60
C ALA A 29 -16.36 -0.08 6.52
N LEU A 30 -16.10 1.10 7.10
CA LEU A 30 -17.06 1.81 7.94
C LEU A 30 -18.33 2.21 7.18
N LEU A 31 -18.17 2.78 5.97
CA LEU A 31 -19.29 3.30 5.19
C LEU A 31 -20.12 2.20 4.51
N SER A 32 -19.47 1.11 4.08
CA SER A 32 -20.13 0.06 3.32
C SER A 32 -20.52 -1.17 4.14
N GLY A 33 -20.00 -1.31 5.36
CA GLY A 33 -20.10 -2.54 6.15
C GLY A 33 -19.31 -3.72 5.56
N LYS A 34 -18.52 -3.53 4.50
CA LYS A 34 -17.80 -4.59 3.78
C LYS A 34 -16.31 -4.51 4.00
N ARG A 35 -15.67 -5.68 4.17
CA ARG A 35 -14.20 -5.78 4.26
C ARG A 35 -13.58 -5.77 2.87
N VAL A 36 -12.47 -5.06 2.71
CA VAL A 36 -11.70 -4.98 1.46
C VAL A 36 -10.33 -5.62 1.63
N ARG A 37 -9.85 -6.33 0.60
CA ARG A 37 -8.54 -7.01 0.61
C ARG A 37 -7.45 -6.24 -0.14
N VAL A 38 -7.83 -5.35 -1.04
CA VAL A 38 -6.92 -4.53 -1.85
C VAL A 38 -7.56 -3.18 -2.07
N VAL A 39 -6.81 -2.11 -1.87
CA VAL A 39 -7.24 -0.74 -2.21
C VAL A 39 -6.33 -0.15 -3.26
N GLU A 40 -6.91 0.68 -4.13
CA GLU A 40 -6.14 1.48 -5.08
C GLU A 40 -5.83 2.84 -4.48
N VAL A 41 -4.57 3.25 -4.48
CA VAL A 41 -4.12 4.55 -3.99
C VAL A 41 -3.52 5.34 -5.14
N THR A 42 -4.10 6.51 -5.40
CA THR A 42 -3.54 7.48 -6.35
C THR A 42 -2.32 8.15 -5.72
N LEU A 43 -1.22 8.19 -6.47
CA LEU A 43 0.03 8.78 -6.05
C LEU A 43 0.09 10.26 -6.43
N PRO A 44 0.88 11.08 -5.70
CA PRO A 44 1.18 12.44 -6.11
C PRO A 44 1.74 12.45 -7.55
N PRO A 45 1.42 13.49 -8.35
CA PRO A 45 1.98 13.64 -9.69
C PRO A 45 3.51 13.59 -9.66
N SER A 46 4.09 12.90 -10.62
CA SER A 46 5.54 12.85 -10.81
C SER A 46 5.88 13.32 -12.22
N ARG A 47 7.18 13.46 -12.53
CA ARG A 47 7.65 13.72 -13.91
C ARG A 47 7.19 12.66 -14.92
N ARG A 48 6.74 11.49 -14.45
CA ARG A 48 6.20 10.40 -15.26
C ARG A 48 4.67 10.45 -15.43
N GLY A 49 4.02 11.50 -14.94
CA GLY A 49 2.56 11.65 -14.97
C GLY A 49 1.87 11.11 -13.71
N PRO A 50 0.51 11.09 -13.72
CA PRO A 50 -0.29 10.52 -12.65
C PRO A 50 -0.16 9.00 -12.63
N ALA A 51 -0.25 8.41 -11.43
CA ALA A 51 -0.20 6.97 -11.25
C ALA A 51 -1.07 6.54 -10.08
N SER A 52 -1.52 5.29 -10.11
CA SER A 52 -2.19 4.62 -9.01
C SER A 52 -1.56 3.25 -8.78
N ILE A 53 -1.56 2.79 -7.53
CA ILE A 53 -1.06 1.46 -7.18
C ILE A 53 -2.07 0.69 -6.32
N LYS A 54 -2.13 -0.62 -6.54
CA LYS A 54 -2.96 -1.53 -5.75
C LYS A 54 -2.16 -2.03 -4.55
N ILE A 55 -2.69 -1.80 -3.35
CA ILE A 55 -2.03 -2.12 -2.09
C ILE A 55 -2.86 -3.18 -1.35
N PRO A 56 -2.26 -4.33 -1.00
CA PRO A 56 -2.95 -5.35 -0.21
C PRO A 56 -3.21 -4.86 1.21
N VAL A 57 -4.41 -5.14 1.71
CA VAL A 57 -4.82 -4.83 3.08
C VAL A 57 -4.66 -6.11 3.91
N LYS A 58 -3.85 -6.04 4.97
CA LYS A 58 -3.53 -7.18 5.83
C LYS A 58 -4.73 -7.64 6.63
N SER A 59 -5.48 -6.70 7.20
CA SER A 59 -6.70 -7.01 7.95
C SER A 59 -7.65 -5.81 7.98
N VAL A 60 -8.95 -6.10 8.14
CA VAL A 60 -10.00 -5.11 8.34
C VAL A 60 -10.95 -5.63 9.41
N SER A 61 -11.22 -4.79 10.42
CA SER A 61 -12.22 -5.01 11.47
C SER A 61 -13.27 -3.91 11.44
N ILE A 62 -14.52 -4.28 11.68
CA ILE A 62 -15.64 -3.34 11.81
C ILE A 62 -16.29 -3.63 13.17
N ASN A 63 -16.37 -2.62 14.02
CA ASN A 63 -16.88 -2.70 15.39
C ASN A 63 -17.87 -1.55 15.62
N GLY A 64 -19.17 -1.82 15.45
CA GLY A 64 -20.22 -0.81 15.58
C GLY A 64 -19.99 0.38 14.64
N ALA A 65 -19.82 1.57 15.21
CA ALA A 65 -19.56 2.81 14.49
C ALA A 65 -18.07 3.08 14.18
N SER A 66 -17.21 2.06 14.27
CA SER A 66 -15.78 2.19 14.00
C SER A 66 -15.27 1.10 13.06
N ALA A 67 -14.23 1.42 12.29
CA ALA A 67 -13.50 0.44 11.49
C ALA A 67 -12.00 0.65 11.60
N THR A 68 -11.26 -0.44 11.53
CA THR A 68 -9.79 -0.45 11.60
C THR A 68 -9.26 -1.28 10.45
N ALA A 69 -8.22 -0.78 9.77
CA ALA A 69 -7.54 -1.52 8.72
C ALA A 69 -6.03 -1.46 8.94
N VAL A 70 -5.37 -2.57 8.60
CA VAL A 70 -3.91 -2.70 8.69
C VAL A 70 -3.35 -2.91 7.28
N VAL A 71 -2.30 -2.17 6.95
CA VAL A 71 -1.50 -2.32 5.74
C VAL A 71 -0.05 -2.45 6.19
N VAL A 72 0.68 -3.38 5.58
CA VAL A 72 2.10 -3.59 5.83
C VAL A 72 2.88 -2.93 4.70
N LYS A 73 3.88 -2.12 5.03
CA LYS A 73 4.76 -1.47 4.06
C LYS A 73 5.63 -2.51 3.34
N ASP A 74 5.65 -2.46 2.01
CA ASP A 74 6.63 -3.17 1.19
C ASP A 74 7.69 -2.15 0.75
N GLY A 75 8.94 -2.35 1.16
CA GLY A 75 10.11 -1.52 0.79
C GLY A 75 10.68 -1.85 -0.59
N GLY A 76 10.22 -2.92 -1.25
CA GLY A 76 10.84 -3.40 -2.49
C GLY A 76 12.19 -4.04 -2.22
N ASP A 77 13.19 -3.70 -3.04
CA ASP A 77 14.59 -4.16 -2.85
C ASP A 77 15.45 -3.12 -2.10
N ASP A 78 14.85 -2.01 -1.64
CA ASP A 78 15.53 -0.98 -0.86
C ASP A 78 15.74 -1.45 0.59
N PRO A 79 16.97 -1.38 1.15
CA PRO A 79 17.22 -1.67 2.57
C PRO A 79 16.63 -0.55 3.46
N ASP A 80 15.31 -0.55 3.57
CA ASP A 80 14.50 0.43 4.28
C ASP A 80 14.14 -0.06 5.69
N VAL A 81 14.48 0.72 6.72
CA VAL A 81 14.28 0.37 8.14
C VAL A 81 12.80 0.19 8.53
N THR A 82 11.88 0.77 7.75
CA THR A 82 10.43 0.67 7.98
C THR A 82 9.76 -0.36 7.09
N ASN A 83 10.53 -1.16 6.32
CA ASN A 83 9.97 -2.28 5.58
C ASN A 83 9.30 -3.28 6.54
N GLY A 84 8.09 -3.74 6.20
CA GLY A 84 7.31 -4.63 7.04
C GLY A 84 6.57 -3.97 8.19
N ALA A 85 6.67 -2.64 8.34
CA ALA A 85 5.91 -1.86 9.32
C ALA A 85 4.44 -1.68 8.94
#